data_AF-A0A1G1DB81-F1
#
_entry.id   AF-A0A1G1DB81-F1
#
_cell.length_a   1.000
_cell.length_b   1.000
_cell.length_c   1.000
_cell.angle_alpha   90.00
_cell.angle_beta   90.00
_cell.angle_gamma   90.00
#
_symmetry.space_group_name_H-M   'P 1'
#
loop_
_entity.id
_entity.type
_entity.pdbx_description
1 polymer ?
#
loop_
_entity_poly.entity_id
_entity_poly.type
_entity_poly.pdbx_seq_one_letter_code
_entity_poly.pdbx_strand_id
1 'polypeptide(L)'
;MKNNFLSVCADRSKRKSLIIFCSIAIFSIFTNQYIMAQDDERIKRGKEAYKKYCSVCHGKTGSGDGPGSEISGVPPAILQIKPICPFYQMMIYLR
;
A
#
# COMPACT_ATOMS: atom_id res chain seq x y z
N MET A 1 -16.92 -17.93 47.18
CA MET A 1 -16.88 -17.19 45.89
C MET A 1 -15.67 -17.71 45.12
N LYS A 2 -15.84 -18.61 44.15
CA LYS A 2 -14.72 -19.16 43.37
C LYS A 2 -14.41 -18.18 42.25
N ASN A 3 -13.21 -17.60 42.30
CA ASN A 3 -12.74 -16.54 41.43
C ASN A 3 -12.74 -17.07 40.00
N ASN A 4 -13.44 -16.40 39.08
CA ASN A 4 -13.59 -16.82 37.67
C ASN A 4 -12.25 -17.10 36.97
N PHE A 5 -11.15 -16.53 37.45
CA PHE A 5 -9.81 -16.74 36.92
C PHE A 5 -9.30 -18.19 37.09
N LEU A 6 -9.56 -18.83 38.23
CA LEU A 6 -9.09 -20.20 38.50
C LEU A 6 -9.87 -21.26 37.70
N SER A 7 -11.12 -20.99 37.29
CA SER A 7 -11.91 -21.93 36.47
C SER A 7 -11.54 -21.86 34.98
N VAL A 8 -11.06 -20.71 34.50
CA VAL A 8 -10.55 -20.55 33.13
C VAL A 8 -9.27 -21.36 32.92
N CYS A 9 -8.38 -21.42 33.92
CA CYS A 9 -7.19 -22.25 33.88
C CYS A 9 -7.46 -23.75 34.12
N ALA A 10 -8.63 -24.15 34.62
CA ALA A 10 -8.99 -25.55 34.85
C ALA A 10 -9.64 -26.20 33.61
N ASP A 11 -10.43 -25.45 32.85
CA ASP A 11 -11.18 -25.95 31.68
C ASP A 11 -10.32 -25.97 30.40
N ARG A 12 -10.08 -27.16 29.84
CA ARG A 12 -9.27 -27.37 28.63
C ARG A 12 -9.90 -26.71 27.37
N SER A 13 -11.23 -26.57 27.33
CA SER A 13 -11.96 -25.92 26.23
C SER A 13 -11.78 -24.40 26.26
N LYS A 14 -11.88 -23.80 27.45
CA LYS A 14 -11.70 -22.35 27.62
C LYS A 14 -10.25 -21.90 27.43
N ARG A 15 -9.28 -22.73 27.82
CA ARG A 15 -7.84 -22.50 27.54
C ARG A 15 -7.53 -22.53 26.04
N LYS A 16 -8.09 -23.47 25.29
CA LYS A 16 -7.92 -23.54 23.84
C LYS A 16 -8.53 -22.33 23.13
N SER A 17 -9.72 -21.91 23.56
CA SER A 17 -10.41 -20.72 23.02
C SER A 17 -9.60 -19.44 23.25
N LEU A 18 -9.02 -19.27 24.44
CA LEU A 18 -8.17 -18.12 24.76
C LEU A 18 -6.89 -18.08 23.91
N ILE A 19 -6.21 -19.22 23.73
CA ILE A 19 -4.99 -19.30 22.92
C ILE A 19 -5.26 -18.95 21.45
N ILE A 20 -6.37 -19.44 20.89
CA ILE A 20 -6.78 -19.15 19.50
C ILE A 20 -7.06 -17.65 19.33
N PHE A 21 -7.73 -17.02 20.29
CA PHE A 21 -7.99 -15.58 20.23
C PHE A 21 -6.68 -14.77 20.27
N CYS A 22 -5.75 -15.13 21.17
CA CYS A 22 -4.45 -14.49 21.26
C CYS A 22 -3.61 -14.69 19.99
N SER A 23 -3.60 -15.89 19.40
CA SER A 23 -2.83 -16.14 18.18
C SER A 23 -3.38 -15.39 16.96
N ILE A 24 -4.71 -15.27 16.82
CA ILE A 24 -5.34 -14.46 15.75
C ILE A 24 -5.03 -12.97 15.93
N ALA A 25 -5.13 -12.45 17.17
CA ALA A 25 -4.81 -11.05 17.46
C ALA A 25 -3.34 -10.73 17.17
N ILE A 26 -2.42 -11.62 17.57
CA ILE A 26 -0.99 -11.49 17.30
C ILE A 26 -0.70 -11.52 15.79
N PHE A 27 -1.28 -12.47 15.06
CA PHE A 27 -1.13 -12.56 13.60
C PHE A 27 -1.61 -11.30 12.87
N SER A 28 -2.73 -10.72 13.32
CA SER A 28 -3.30 -9.48 12.75
C SER A 28 -2.42 -8.25 13.00
N ILE A 29 -1.70 -8.20 14.12
CA ILE A 29 -0.75 -7.11 14.43
C ILE A 29 0.48 -7.20 13.52
N PHE A 30 1.01 -8.42 13.30
CA PHE A 30 2.18 -8.63 12.46
C PHE A 30 1.94 -8.30 10.98
N THR A 31 0.74 -8.57 10.44
CA THR A 31 0.44 -8.22 9.04
C THR A 31 0.29 -6.71 8.83
N ASN A 32 -0.22 -5.96 9.81
CA ASN A 32 -0.42 -4.51 9.69
C ASN A 32 0.90 -3.72 9.62
N GLN A 33 1.93 -4.15 10.33
CA GLN A 33 3.24 -3.49 10.31
C GLN A 33 4.01 -3.68 9.00
N TYR A 34 3.72 -4.75 8.26
CA TYR A 34 4.38 -5.07 6.99
C TYR A 34 3.97 -4.11 5.86
N ILE A 35 2.69 -3.69 5.81
CA ILE A 35 2.16 -2.84 4.74
C ILE A 35 2.82 -1.45 4.77
N MET A 36 2.97 -0.84 5.95
CA MET A 36 3.48 0.53 6.09
C MET A 36 4.97 0.67 5.77
N ALA A 37 5.81 -0.25 6.25
CA ALA A 37 7.26 -0.20 6.00
C ALA A 37 7.61 -0.48 4.53
N GLN A 38 6.85 -1.34 3.87
CA GLN A 38 7.03 -1.65 2.45
C GLN A 38 6.67 -0.44 1.57
N ASP A 39 5.65 0.33 1.94
CA ASP A 39 5.18 1.46 1.14
C ASP A 39 6.20 2.61 1.10
N ASP A 40 6.85 2.95 2.21
CA ASP A 40 7.84 4.03 2.25
C ASP A 40 9.06 3.75 1.37
N GLU A 41 9.60 2.53 1.43
CA GLU A 41 10.74 2.14 0.61
C GLU A 41 10.38 2.13 -0.88
N ARG A 42 9.19 1.61 -1.22
CA ARG A 42 8.69 1.60 -2.60
C ARG A 42 8.45 3.00 -3.13
N ILE A 43 7.89 3.90 -2.33
CA ILE A 43 7.68 5.30 -2.69
C ILE A 43 9.03 5.99 -2.91
N LYS A 44 10.00 5.78 -2.01
CA LYS A 44 11.34 6.36 -2.15
C LYS A 44 12.01 5.91 -3.45
N ARG A 45 12.01 4.59 -3.71
CA ARG A 45 12.59 4.02 -4.93
C ARG A 45 11.89 4.51 -6.19
N GLY A 46 10.55 4.59 -6.16
CA GLY A 46 9.75 5.15 -7.24
C GLY A 46 10.08 6.61 -7.53
N LYS A 47 10.26 7.43 -6.49
CA LYS A 47 10.66 8.83 -6.61
C LYS A 47 12.04 9.01 -7.25
N GLU A 48 13.00 8.16 -6.87
CA GLU A 48 14.34 8.18 -7.45
C GLU A 48 14.33 7.77 -8.93
N ALA A 49 13.62 6.70 -9.26
CA ALA A 49 13.45 6.26 -10.65
C ALA A 49 12.76 7.33 -11.50
N TYR A 50 11.70 7.96 -10.98
CA TYR A 50 10.99 9.03 -11.64
C TYR A 50 11.91 10.20 -11.98
N LYS A 51 12.70 10.66 -11.00
CA LYS A 51 13.65 11.76 -11.18
C LYS A 51 14.74 11.43 -12.20
N LYS A 52 15.14 10.16 -12.31
CA LYS A 52 16.23 9.76 -13.20
C LYS A 52 15.76 9.57 -14.64
N TYR A 53 14.57 9.02 -14.85
CA TYR A 53 14.14 8.54 -16.17
C TYR A 53 12.90 9.23 -16.72
N CYS A 54 11.98 9.69 -15.86
CA CYS A 54 10.66 10.14 -16.28
C CYS A 54 10.56 11.67 -16.32
N SER A 55 11.21 12.37 -15.40
CA SER A 55 11.08 13.83 -15.28
C SER A 55 11.67 14.61 -16.46
N VAL A 56 12.51 13.97 -17.27
CA VAL A 56 13.04 14.57 -18.49
C VAL A 56 11.93 14.91 -19.49
N CYS A 57 10.88 14.08 -19.59
CA CYS A 57 9.73 14.36 -20.46
C CYS A 57 8.52 14.85 -19.64
N HIS A 58 8.24 14.22 -18.51
CA HIS A 58 7.02 14.50 -17.73
C HIS A 58 7.16 15.67 -16.75
N GLY A 59 8.34 16.30 -16.66
CA GLY A 59 8.60 17.40 -15.72
C GLY A 59 8.84 16.92 -14.30
N LYS A 60 9.33 17.81 -13.42
CA LYS A 60 9.66 17.46 -12.03
C LYS A 60 8.44 17.07 -11.20
N THR A 61 7.28 17.65 -11.55
CA THR A 61 6.01 17.49 -10.84
C THR A 61 5.05 16.54 -11.55
N GLY A 62 5.39 16.04 -12.75
CA GLY A 62 4.44 15.28 -13.58
C GLY A 62 3.50 16.15 -14.39
N SER A 63 3.83 17.42 -14.63
CA SER A 63 2.98 18.37 -15.35
C SER A 63 3.13 18.28 -16.88
N GLY A 64 4.01 17.41 -17.39
CA GLY A 64 4.25 17.25 -18.83
C GLY A 64 5.15 18.33 -19.44
N ASP A 65 5.86 19.09 -18.59
CA ASP A 65 6.66 20.27 -18.91
C ASP A 65 8.17 19.99 -18.80
N GLY A 66 8.59 18.73 -18.96
CA GLY A 66 10.00 18.36 -18.95
C GLY A 66 10.74 18.90 -20.19
N PRO A 67 12.07 19.13 -20.13
CA PRO A 67 12.84 19.64 -21.27
C PRO A 67 12.78 18.75 -22.53
N GLY A 68 12.42 17.48 -22.38
CA GLY A 68 12.20 16.54 -23.49
C GLY A 68 10.77 16.52 -24.03
N SER A 69 9.82 17.28 -23.45
CA SER A 69 8.41 17.31 -23.87
C SER A 69 8.23 17.92 -25.26
N GLU A 70 9.08 18.88 -25.63
CA GLU A 70 9.03 19.57 -26.93
C GLU A 70 9.57 18.69 -28.07
N ILE A 71 10.38 17.67 -27.73
CA ILE A 71 11.11 16.85 -28.69
C ILE A 71 10.25 15.68 -29.21
N SER A 72 9.29 15.20 -28.41
CA SER A 72 8.55 13.97 -28.71
C SER A 72 7.50 14.10 -29.80
N GLY A 73 7.20 15.31 -30.30
CA GLY A 73 6.15 15.56 -31.31
C GLY A 73 4.72 15.26 -30.84
N VAL A 74 4.58 14.57 -29.71
CA VAL A 74 3.34 14.28 -28.99
C VAL A 74 3.55 14.73 -27.54
N PRO A 75 2.62 15.51 -26.96
CA PRO A 75 2.77 15.98 -25.60
C PRO A 75 2.74 14.79 -24.60
N PRO A 76 3.65 14.76 -23.62
CA PRO A 76 3.68 13.69 -22.62
C PRO A 76 2.45 13.74 -21.71
N ALA A 77 1.97 12.57 -21.26
CA ALA A 77 0.84 12.49 -20.35
C ALA A 77 1.13 13.21 -19.02
N ILE A 78 0.14 13.96 -18.50
CA ILE A 78 0.23 14.64 -17.22
C ILE A 78 -0.02 13.61 -16.10
N LEU A 79 1.02 13.35 -15.30
CA LEU A 79 1.03 12.34 -14.23
C LEU A 79 0.48 12.87 -12.90
N GLN A 80 0.21 14.18 -12.81
CA GLN A 80 -0.51 14.79 -11.68
C GLN A 80 -2.00 14.50 -11.69
N ILE A 81 -2.56 14.20 -12.85
CA ILE A 81 -3.98 13.85 -12.96
C ILE A 81 -4.08 12.41 -12.45
N LYS A 82 -4.29 12.24 -11.15
CA LYS A 82 -4.95 11.01 -10.68
C LYS A 82 -6.17 10.83 -11.58
N PRO A 83 -6.40 9.66 -12.20
CA PRO A 83 -7.64 9.45 -12.92
C PRO A 83 -8.77 9.69 -11.91
N ILE A 84 -9.42 10.84 -12.02
CA ILE A 84 -10.58 11.22 -11.20
C ILE A 84 -11.76 10.28 -11.52
N CYS A 85 -11.65 9.48 -12.58
CA CYS A 85 -12.66 8.54 -13.02
C CYS A 85 -12.35 7.14 -12.48
N PRO A 86 -13.03 6.64 -11.43
CA PRO A 86 -13.03 5.21 -11.08
C PRO A 86 -13.44 4.32 -12.28
N PHE A 87 -14.07 4.91 -13.30
CA PHE A 87 -14.45 4.26 -14.55
C PHE A 87 -13.26 3.82 -15.42
N TYR A 88 -12.10 4.49 -15.35
CA TYR A 88 -10.97 4.19 -16.24
C TYR A 88 -10.14 2.98 -15.77
N GLN A 89 -10.08 2.74 -14.45
CA GLN A 89 -9.33 1.61 -13.85
C GLN A 89 -9.89 0.25 -14.31
N MET A 90 -11.19 0.16 -14.61
CA MET A 90 -11.86 -1.07 -15.04
C MET A 90 -11.57 -1.41 -16.51
N MET A 91 -11.29 -0.42 -17.36
CA MET A 91 -11.02 -0.66 -18.79
C MET A 91 -9.60 -1.19 -19.06
N ILE A 92 -8.65 -0.93 -18.18
CA ILE A 92 -7.26 -1.40 -18.33
C ILE A 92 -7.11 -2.88 -17.92
N TYR A 93 -7.98 -3.38 -17.04
CA TYR A 93 -7.98 -4.76 -16.54
C TYR A 93 -8.75 -5.77 -17.41
N LEU A 94 -9.44 -5.30 -18.45
CA LEU A 94 -10.25 -6.13 -19.36
C LEU A 94 -9.65 -6.23 -20.77
N ARG A 95 -8.32 -6.11 -20.90
CA ARG A 95 -7.60 -6.38 -22.14
C ARG A 95 -6.74 -7.64 -22.02
#